data_AF-A0A3M9MS68-F1
#
_entry.id   AF-A0A3M9MS68-F1
#
_cell.length_a   1.000
_cell.length_b   1.000
_cell.length_c   1.000
_cell.angle_alpha   90.00
_cell.angle_beta   90.00
_cell.angle_gamma   90.00
#
_symmetry.space_group_name_H-M   'P 1'
#
loop_
_entity.id
_entity.type
_entity.pdbx_description
1 polymer ?
#
loop_
_entity_poly.entity_id
_entity_poly.type
_entity_poly.pdbx_seq_one_letter_code
_entity_poly.pdbx_strand_id
1 'polypeptide(L)' 'MTKAERKEFKKEVKEALRQTHDTNKILLIILAILIPPLAVGLYEGITSRFWISLLLTLLFFVPGLIYSLLVVTDSI' A
#
# COMPACT_ATOMS: atom_id res chain seq x y z
N MET A 1 4.65 33.23 15.24
CA MET A 1 4.09 32.52 14.07
C MET A 1 2.74 33.13 13.70
N THR A 2 2.80 34.08 12.77
CA THR A 2 1.67 34.72 12.10
C THR A 2 0.85 33.68 11.31
N LYS A 3 -0.43 33.98 11.07
CA LYS A 3 -1.38 33.04 10.42
C LYS A 3 -0.97 32.66 8.98
N ALA A 4 -0.11 33.45 8.34
CA ALA A 4 0.42 33.20 7.00
C ALA A 4 1.41 32.02 6.99
N GLU A 5 2.39 32.02 7.91
CA GLU A 5 3.42 30.98 8.02
C GLU A 5 2.83 29.58 8.24
N ARG A 6 1.75 29.48 9.03
CA ARG A 6 1.05 28.20 9.30
C ARG A 6 0.36 27.62 8.06
N LYS A 7 -0.04 28.47 7.11
CA LYS A 7 -0.77 28.06 5.90
C LYS A 7 0.20 27.54 4.84
N GLU A 8 1.34 28.20 4.67
CA GLU A 8 2.44 27.70 3.84
C GLU A 8 2.99 26.39 4.39
N PHE A 9 3.29 26.32 5.68
CA PHE A 9 3.78 25.09 6.31
C PHE A 9 2.79 23.91 6.16
N LYS A 10 1.47 24.14 6.32
CA LYS A 10 0.46 23.09 6.06
C LYS A 10 0.42 22.65 4.59
N LYS A 11 0.71 23.57 3.66
CA LYS A 11 0.72 23.28 2.22
C LYS A 11 1.94 22.43 1.86
N GLU A 12 3.11 22.82 2.34
CA GLU A 12 4.37 22.09 2.16
C GLU A 12 4.30 20.70 2.81
N VAL A 13 3.78 20.59 4.04
CA VAL A 13 3.59 19.30 4.71
C VAL A 13 2.59 18.41 3.96
N LYS A 14 1.49 18.98 3.43
CA LYS A 14 0.51 18.24 2.63
C LYS A 14 1.11 17.77 1.30
N GLU A 15 1.93 18.57 0.66
CA GLU A 15 2.64 18.22 -0.58
C GLU A 15 3.72 17.16 -0.33
N ALA A 16 4.51 17.27 0.73
CA ALA A 16 5.49 16.26 1.15
C ALA A 16 4.82 14.93 1.52
N LEU A 17 3.69 14.96 2.26
CA LEU A 17 2.89 13.75 2.54
C LEU A 17 2.29 13.14 1.26
N ARG A 18 1.96 13.97 0.26
CA ARG A 18 1.41 13.52 -1.02
C ARG A 18 2.49 12.83 -1.86
N GLN A 19 3.74 13.29 -1.84
CA GLN A 19 4.84 12.66 -2.57
C GLN A 19 5.23 11.27 -2.02
N THR A 20 5.05 11.03 -0.72
CA THR A 20 5.19 9.70 -0.12
C THR A 20 4.20 8.70 -0.71
N HIS A 21 3.04 9.14 -1.18
CA HIS A 21 1.95 8.24 -1.54
C HIS A 21 2.15 7.52 -2.89
N ASP A 22 3.05 8.02 -3.76
CA ASP A 22 3.21 7.51 -5.13
C ASP A 22 4.39 6.53 -5.27
N THR A 23 5.52 6.79 -4.59
CA THR A 23 6.67 5.86 -4.58
C THR A 23 6.32 4.54 -3.91
N ASN A 24 5.48 4.57 -2.88
CA ASN A 24 5.05 3.38 -2.16
C ASN A 24 4.19 2.47 -3.04
N LYS A 25 3.37 3.00 -3.97
CA LYS A 25 2.51 2.15 -4.82
C LYS A 25 3.30 1.28 -5.77
N ILE A 26 4.29 1.86 -6.47
CA ILE A 26 5.15 1.11 -7.39
C ILE A 26 5.93 0.03 -6.63
N LEU A 27 6.48 0.40 -5.46
CA LEU A 27 7.21 -0.53 -4.62
C LEU A 27 6.31 -1.66 -4.08
N LEU A 28 5.08 -1.34 -3.68
CA LEU A 28 4.06 -2.31 -3.25
C LEU A 28 3.61 -3.23 -4.37
N ILE A 29 3.50 -2.74 -5.62
CA ILE A 29 3.17 -3.58 -6.79
C ILE A 29 4.31 -4.55 -7.08
N ILE A 30 5.56 -4.10 -7.03
CA ILE A 30 6.74 -4.96 -7.20
C ILE A 30 6.79 -6.01 -6.09
N LEU A 31 6.56 -5.60 -4.83
CA LEU A 31 6.45 -6.52 -3.70
C LEU A 31 5.28 -7.49 -3.87
N ALA A 32 4.14 -7.05 -4.43
CA ALA A 32 2.95 -7.90 -4.62
C ALA A 32 3.21 -9.03 -5.62
N ILE A 33 4.08 -8.80 -6.59
CA ILE A 33 4.49 -9.80 -7.58
C ILE A 33 5.53 -10.76 -7.00
N LEU A 34 6.52 -10.25 -6.25
CA LEU A 34 7.60 -11.06 -5.71
C LEU A 34 7.19 -11.84 -4.46
N ILE A 35 6.49 -11.18 -3.53
CA ILE A 35 6.02 -11.75 -2.27
C ILE A 35 4.62 -11.18 -1.94
N PRO A 36 3.56 -11.76 -2.52
CA PRO A 36 2.17 -11.27 -2.42
C PRO A 36 1.72 -10.96 -0.98
N PRO A 37 1.85 -11.88 0.00
CA PRO A 37 1.39 -11.61 1.36
C PRO A 37 2.18 -10.48 2.05
N LEU A 38 3.47 -10.27 1.74
CA LEU A 38 4.26 -9.17 2.30
C LEU A 38 3.79 -7.80 1.79
N ALA A 39 3.37 -7.72 0.53
CA ALA A 39 2.81 -6.48 -0.03
C ALA A 39 1.48 -6.09 0.62
N VAL A 40 0.57 -7.06 0.78
CA VAL A 40 -0.71 -6.85 1.47
C VAL A 40 -0.48 -6.49 2.93
N GLY A 41 0.47 -7.17 3.59
CA GLY A 41 0.83 -6.88 4.97
C GLY A 41 1.46 -5.49 5.17
N LEU A 42 2.16 -4.96 4.19
CA LEU A 42 2.73 -3.61 4.24
C LEU A 42 1.71 -2.53 3.85
N TYR A 43 0.76 -2.85 2.97
CA TYR A 43 -0.29 -1.93 2.53
C TYR A 43 -1.41 -1.78 3.58
N GLU A 44 -1.92 -2.90 4.11
CA GLU A 44 -3.04 -2.88 5.08
C GLU A 44 -2.65 -3.27 6.52
N GLY A 45 -1.45 -3.81 6.74
CA GLY A 45 -1.08 -4.41 8.02
C GLY A 45 -1.39 -5.91 8.10
N ILE A 46 -1.14 -6.53 9.28
CA ILE A 46 -1.51 -7.93 9.54
C ILE A 46 -3.00 -7.99 9.89
N THR A 47 -3.84 -7.92 8.86
CA THR A 47 -5.30 -8.04 8.94
C THR A 47 -5.76 -9.40 8.40
N SER A 48 -7.07 -9.68 8.45
CA SER A 48 -7.65 -10.89 7.84
C SER A 48 -7.32 -11.01 6.34
N ARG A 49 -7.14 -9.89 5.63
CA ARG A 49 -6.76 -9.85 4.20
C ARG A 49 -5.34 -10.41 3.97
N PHE A 50 -4.40 -10.18 4.90
CA PHE A 50 -3.07 -10.81 4.89
C PHE A 50 -3.16 -12.34 4.98
N TRP A 51 -3.97 -12.85 5.91
CA TRP A 51 -4.16 -14.30 6.10
C TRP A 51 -4.86 -14.96 4.91
N ILE A 52 -5.85 -14.29 4.31
CA ILE A 52 -6.47 -14.74 3.05
C ILE A 52 -5.42 -14.80 1.94
N SER A 53 -4.61 -13.75 1.77
CA SER A 53 -3.58 -13.72 0.72
C SER A 53 -2.55 -14.83 0.94
N LEU A 54 -2.13 -15.07 2.18
CA LEU A 54 -1.19 -16.11 2.55
C LEU A 54 -1.75 -17.52 2.27
N LEU A 55 -2.99 -17.76 2.66
CA LEU A 55 -3.68 -19.03 2.42
C LEU A 55 -3.90 -19.28 0.92
N LEU A 56 -4.27 -18.25 0.16
CA LEU A 56 -4.39 -18.33 -1.30
C LEU A 56 -3.05 -18.67 -1.91
N THR A 57 -1.96 -17.96 -1.57
CA THR A 57 -0.63 -18.29 -2.09
C THR A 57 -0.15 -19.70 -1.75
N LEU A 58 -0.57 -20.25 -0.61
CA LEU A 58 -0.21 -21.60 -0.19
C LEU A 58 -1.01 -22.68 -0.92
N LEU A 59 -2.26 -22.42 -1.29
CA LEU A 59 -3.13 -23.35 -2.02
C LEU A 59 -2.91 -23.27 -3.53
N PHE A 60 -2.77 -22.06 -4.08
CA PHE A 60 -2.45 -21.77 -5.48
C PHE A 60 -1.80 -20.37 -5.60
N PHE A 61 -0.58 -20.27 -6.11
CA PHE A 61 0.15 -18.99 -6.22
C PHE A 61 -0.59 -17.92 -7.05
N VAL A 62 -1.26 -18.32 -8.12
CA VAL A 62 -1.97 -17.42 -9.07
C VAL A 62 -3.10 -16.61 -8.40
N PRO A 63 -4.09 -17.20 -7.71
CA PRO A 63 -5.13 -16.43 -7.04
C PRO A 63 -4.60 -15.50 -5.94
N GLY A 64 -3.51 -15.88 -5.24
CA GLY A 64 -2.86 -15.00 -4.26
C GLY A 64 -2.24 -13.75 -4.88
N LEU A 65 -1.65 -13.88 -6.08
CA LEU A 65 -1.09 -12.77 -6.85
C LEU A 65 -2.17 -11.77 -7.29
N ILE A 66 -3.29 -12.27 -7.84
CA ILE A 66 -4.43 -11.45 -8.28
C ILE A 66 -5.03 -10.71 -7.08
N TYR A 67 -5.23 -11.41 -5.97
CA TYR A 67 -5.78 -10.81 -4.74
C TYR A 67 -4.88 -9.67 -4.20
N SER A 68 -3.56 -9.90 -4.14
CA SER A 68 -2.62 -8.86 -3.69
C SER A 68 -2.61 -7.63 -4.59
N LEU A 69 -2.70 -7.83 -5.91
CA LEU A 69 -2.78 -6.71 -6.87
C LEU A 69 -4.09 -5.93 -6.70
N LEU A 70 -5.23 -6.59 -6.48
CA LEU A 70 -6.51 -5.92 -6.26
C LEU A 70 -6.50 -5.09 -4.97
N VAL A 71 -5.92 -5.61 -3.90
CA VAL A 71 -5.77 -4.90 -2.63
C VAL A 71 -4.83 -3.69 -2.77
N VAL A 72 -3.64 -3.87 -3.36
CA VAL A 72 -2.67 -2.77 -3.55
C VAL A 72 -3.16 -1.70 -4.52
N THR A 73 -3.97 -2.08 -5.50
CA THR A 73 -4.60 -1.14 -6.47
C THR A 73 -5.88 -0.51 -5.91
N ASP A 74 -6.25 -0.81 -4.66
CA ASP A 74 -7.46 -0.28 -4.01
C ASP A 74 -8.74 -0.56 -4.82
N SER A 75 -8.77 -1.71 -5.48
CA SER A 75 -9.91 -2.15 -6.30
C SER A 75 -10.95 -2.93 -5.48
N ILE A 76 -10.70 -3.20 -4.19
CA ILE A 76 -11.51 -4.03 -3.28
C ILE A 76 -11.41 -3.63 -1.81
#